data_AF-A0A498GAC1-F1
#
_entry.id   AF-A0A498GAC1-F1
#
_cell.length_a   1.000
_cell.length_b   1.000
_cell.length_c   1.000
_cell.angle_alpha   90.00
_cell.angle_beta   90.00
_cell.angle_gamma   90.00
#
_symmetry.space_group_name_H-M   'P 1'
#
loop_
_entity.id
_entity.type
_entity.pdbx_description
1 polymer ?
#
loop_
_entity_poly.entity_id
_entity_poly.type
_entity_poly.pdbx_seq_one_letter_code
_entity_poly.pdbx_strand_id
1 'polypeptide(L)'
;MSENKCTSGDDPGTDGTATDYASTGDSLEIRYRDHSGVWRRIQFEPRPDGPGWYRHEEEWTGCHWRPVGRETVTDLWWQTNVSGQ
;
A
#
# COMPACT_ATOMS: atom_id res chain seq x y z
N MET A 1 -12.21 28.72 -1.42
CA MET A 1 -12.57 27.35 -1.85
C MET A 1 -11.25 26.66 -2.13
N SER A 2 -10.82 25.74 -1.26
CA SER A 2 -9.52 25.06 -1.44
C SER A 2 -9.63 24.12 -2.63
N GLU A 3 -8.96 24.44 -3.73
CA GLU A 3 -8.78 23.51 -4.83
C GLU A 3 -7.78 22.44 -4.39
N ASN A 4 -8.27 21.23 -4.19
CA ASN A 4 -7.45 20.05 -3.98
C ASN A 4 -6.74 19.73 -5.32
N LYS A 5 -5.73 20.53 -5.69
CA LYS A 5 -4.92 20.27 -6.88
C LYS A 5 -3.97 19.13 -6.57
N CYS A 6 -4.35 17.93 -6.97
CA CYS A 6 -3.45 16.80 -7.07
C CYS A 6 -2.42 17.14 -8.15
N THR A 7 -1.18 17.35 -7.73
CA THR A 7 -0.08 17.58 -8.65
C THR A 7 0.21 16.29 -9.40
N SER A 8 0.22 16.33 -10.73
CA SER A 8 0.41 15.16 -11.60
C SER A 8 1.82 14.52 -11.54
N GLY A 9 2.56 14.73 -10.46
CA GLY A 9 3.88 14.16 -10.18
C GLY A 9 3.90 13.16 -9.01
N ASP A 10 2.80 13.00 -8.28
CA ASP A 10 2.67 12.09 -7.13
C ASP A 10 2.38 10.65 -7.61
N ASP A 11 3.19 10.09 -8.51
CA ASP A 11 3.05 8.67 -8.86
C ASP A 11 3.49 7.81 -7.67
N PRO A 12 2.58 7.01 -7.08
CA PRO A 12 2.83 6.34 -5.81
C PRO A 12 3.89 5.23 -5.88
N GLY A 13 4.35 4.87 -7.08
CA GLY A 13 5.43 3.92 -7.30
C GLY A 13 6.81 4.55 -7.46
N THR A 14 6.91 5.86 -7.67
CA THR A 14 8.19 6.54 -7.98
C THR A 14 8.53 7.73 -7.09
N ASP A 15 7.80 7.95 -6.00
CA ASP A 15 7.98 9.11 -5.09
C ASP A 15 9.28 9.06 -4.24
N GLY A 16 10.39 8.56 -4.80
CA GLY A 16 11.74 8.57 -4.21
C GLY A 16 11.94 7.73 -2.94
N THR A 17 10.85 7.30 -2.29
CA THR A 17 10.82 6.53 -1.05
C THR A 17 10.72 5.02 -1.29
N ALA A 18 10.47 4.60 -2.54
CA ALA A 18 10.33 3.20 -2.93
C ALA A 18 11.64 2.38 -2.86
N THR A 19 12.77 3.00 -2.48
CA THR A 19 14.04 2.28 -2.21
C THR A 19 14.20 1.93 -0.73
N ASP A 20 13.42 2.57 0.16
CA ASP A 20 13.38 2.27 1.58
C ASP A 20 11.99 1.71 1.90
N TYR A 21 11.73 0.46 1.53
CA TYR A 21 10.63 -0.34 2.09
C TYR A 21 10.92 -0.60 3.57
N ALA A 22 11.03 0.45 4.36
CA ALA A 22 10.96 0.39 5.79
C ALA A 22 9.52 -0.01 6.11
N SER A 23 9.30 -1.32 6.23
CA SER A 23 8.48 -1.80 7.33
C SER A 23 8.88 -0.98 8.56
N THR A 24 8.13 0.08 8.86
CA THR A 24 8.11 0.65 10.19
C THR A 24 7.76 -0.54 11.07
N GLY A 25 8.71 -1.01 11.88
CA GLY A 25 9.04 -2.42 12.18
C GLY A 25 7.93 -3.43 12.49
N ASP A 26 6.68 -2.99 12.55
CA ASP A 26 5.48 -3.75 12.79
C ASP A 26 4.50 -3.78 11.60
N SER A 27 4.69 -3.06 10.48
CA SER A 27 3.75 -3.05 9.33
C SER A 27 4.39 -3.49 8.01
N LEU A 28 3.58 -4.08 7.12
CA LEU A 28 4.01 -4.49 5.77
C LEU A 28 3.17 -3.78 4.72
N GLU A 29 3.82 -3.16 3.74
CA GLU A 29 3.15 -2.50 2.62
C GLU A 29 3.63 -3.08 1.28
N ILE A 30 2.69 -3.37 0.39
CA ILE A 30 2.96 -3.83 -0.97
C ILE A 30 2.23 -2.88 -1.93
N ARG A 31 2.99 -2.23 -2.82
CA ARG A 31 2.46 -1.39 -3.89
C ARG A 31 2.73 -2.04 -5.23
N TYR A 32 1.75 -2.02 -6.12
CA TYR A 32 1.89 -2.58 -7.46
C TYR A 32 0.90 -1.93 -8.41
N ARG A 33 1.19 -1.96 -9.71
CA ARG A 33 0.24 -1.57 -10.75
C ARG A 33 -0.48 -2.82 -11.24
N ASP A 34 -1.81 -2.80 -11.23
CA ASP A 34 -2.59 -3.90 -11.78
C ASP A 34 -2.60 -3.88 -13.32
N HIS A 35 -3.20 -4.89 -13.94
CA HIS A 35 -3.25 -5.00 -15.40
C HIS A 35 -4.07 -3.86 -16.07
N SER A 36 -4.93 -3.17 -15.33
CA SER A 36 -5.67 -2.01 -15.84
C SER A 36 -4.84 -0.72 -15.83
N GLY A 37 -3.63 -0.76 -15.26
CA GLY A 37 -2.77 0.40 -15.12
C GLY A 37 -3.04 1.20 -13.84
N VAL A 38 -3.95 0.75 -12.98
CA VAL A 38 -4.28 1.40 -11.72
C VAL A 38 -3.31 0.94 -10.64
N TRP A 39 -2.77 1.89 -9.87
CA TRP A 39 -1.96 1.58 -8.69
C TRP A 39 -2.84 0.99 -7.59
N ARG A 40 -2.35 -0.11 -7.00
CA ARG A 40 -2.92 -0.81 -5.86
C ARG A 40 -1.94 -0.77 -4.71
N ARG A 41 -2.49 -0.72 -3.51
CA ARG A 41 -1.75 -0.85 -2.26
C ARG A 41 -2.44 -1.88 -1.38
N ILE A 42 -1.64 -2.79 -0.82
CA ILE A 42 -2.03 -3.69 0.25
C ILE A 42 -1.18 -3.35 1.46
N GLN A 43 -1.82 -3.06 2.58
CA GLN A 43 -1.15 -2.78 3.84
C GLN A 43 -1.57 -3.81 4.89
N PHE A 44 -0.62 -4.31 5.67
CA PHE A 44 -0.86 -5.14 6.83
C PHE A 44 -0.41 -4.40 8.08
N GLU A 45 -1.34 -4.20 9.01
CA GLU A 45 -1.10 -3.54 10.29
C GLU A 45 -1.43 -4.50 11.44
N PRO A 46 -0.59 -4.62 12.48
CA PRO A 46 -0.92 -5.45 13.63
C PRO A 46 -2.19 -4.94 14.28
N ARG A 47 -3.05 -5.86 14.73
CA ARG A 47 -4.25 -5.46 15.45
C ARG A 47 -3.88 -5.01 16.86
N PRO A 48 -4.23 -3.77 17.27
CA PRO A 48 -4.01 -3.33 18.64
C PRO A 48 -4.98 -4.01 19.62
N ASP A 49 -6.11 -4.53 19.10
CA ASP A 49 -7.25 -5.04 19.87
C ASP A 49 -7.33 -6.57 19.90
N GLY A 50 -6.33 -7.29 19.39
CA GLY A 50 -6.30 -8.75 19.42
C GLY A 50 -5.21 -9.36 18.57
N PRO A 51 -5.15 -10.69 18.47
CA PRO A 51 -4.19 -11.35 17.60
C PRO A 51 -4.48 -11.04 16.13
N GLY A 52 -3.43 -11.16 15.31
CA GLY A 52 -3.49 -11.01 13.86
C GLY A 52 -3.29 -9.57 13.39
N TRP A 53 -3.76 -9.33 12.18
CA TRP A 53 -3.45 -8.19 11.35
C TRP A 53 -4.72 -7.64 10.71
N TYR A 54 -4.76 -6.34 10.46
CA TYR A 54 -5.67 -5.77 9.48
C TYR A 54 -4.99 -5.76 8.13
N ARG A 55 -5.60 -6.41 7.13
CA ARG A 55 -5.29 -6.21 5.72
C ARG A 55 -6.16 -5.06 5.20
N HIS A 56 -5.54 -4.02 4.66
CA HIS A 56 -6.18 -2.93 3.96
C HIS A 56 -5.86 -3.04 2.47
N GLU A 57 -6.90 -2.95 1.65
CA GLU A 57 -6.76 -2.88 0.20
C GLU A 57 -7.19 -1.50 -0.27
N GLU A 58 -6.34 -0.86 -1.05
CA GLU A 58 -6.57 0.48 -1.56
C GLU A 58 -6.22 0.59 -3.04
N GLU A 59 -6.88 1.51 -3.70
CA GLU A 59 -6.59 1.88 -5.07
C GLU A 59 -6.26 3.36 -5.18
N TRP A 60 -5.35 3.69 -6.07
CA TRP A 60 -4.99 5.06 -6.35
C TRP A 60 -6.05 5.70 -7.25
N THR A 61 -6.58 6.83 -6.82
CA THR A 61 -7.59 7.60 -7.57
C THR A 61 -6.97 8.62 -8.53
N GLY A 62 -5.64 8.67 -8.63
CA GLY A 62 -4.89 9.75 -9.29
C GLY A 62 -4.46 10.87 -8.34
N CYS A 63 -4.90 10.82 -7.09
CA CYS A 63 -4.72 11.88 -6.09
C CYS A 63 -4.45 11.38 -4.69
N HIS A 64 -5.18 10.34 -4.29
CA HIS A 64 -5.11 9.75 -2.98
C HIS A 64 -5.47 8.26 -3.07
N TRP A 65 -5.03 7.52 -2.07
CA TRP A 65 -5.47 6.16 -1.86
C TRP A 65 -6.94 6.15 -1.42
N ARG A 66 -7.72 5.24 -2.00
CA ARG A 66 -9.11 5.01 -1.63
C ARG A 66 -9.23 3.57 -1.11
N PRO A 67 -9.77 3.35 0.10
CA PRO A 67 -10.02 2.01 0.61
C PRO A 67 -11.09 1.31 -0.23
N VAL A 68 -10.78 0.09 -0.65
CA VAL A 68 -11.68 -0.78 -1.41
C VAL A 68 -11.93 -2.10 -0.69
N GLY A 69 -11.10 -2.46 0.29
CA GLY A 69 -11.27 -3.66 1.09
C GLY A 69 -10.59 -3.56 2.44
N ARG A 70 -11.12 -4.29 3.42
CA ARG A 70 -10.50 -4.49 4.73
C ARG A 70 -10.87 -5.86 5.28
N GLU A 71 -9.88 -6.57 5.82
CA GLU A 71 -10.08 -7.90 6.42
C GLU A 71 -9.17 -8.10 7.63
N THR A 72 -9.57 -8.99 8.55
CA THR A 72 -8.69 -9.47 9.62
C THR A 72 -8.00 -10.76 9.19
N VAL A 73 -6.68 -10.80 9.31
CA VAL A 73 -5.84 -11.94 8.94
C VAL A 73 -5.09 -12.45 10.17
N THR A 74 -5.10 -13.74 10.43
CA THR A 74 -4.46 -14.32 11.63
C THR A 74 -2.99 -14.64 11.41
N ASP A 75 -2.67 -15.19 10.24
CA ASP A 75 -1.34 -15.72 9.91
C ASP A 75 -0.77 -14.97 8.71
N LEU A 76 0.25 -14.15 8.95
CA LEU A 76 0.95 -13.38 7.91
C LEU A 76 2.38 -13.89 7.75
N TRP A 77 2.71 -14.31 6.54
CA TRP A 77 4.07 -14.63 6.12
C TRP A 77 4.26 -14.04 4.73
N TRP A 78 5.45 -13.50 4.47
CA TRP A 78 5.79 -12.96 3.17
C TRP A 78 7.21 -13.37 2.81
N GLN A 79 7.42 -13.60 1.52
CA GLN A 79 8.74 -13.82 0.94
C GLN A 79 8.85 -12.95 -0.29
N THR A 80 10.01 -12.38 -0.50
CA THR A 80 10.30 -11.61 -1.70
C THR A 80 11.22 -12.43 -2.59
N ASN A 81 10.81 -12.62 -3.85
CA ASN A 81 11.66 -13.13 -4.92
C ASN A 81 11.51 -12.16 -6.09
N VAL A 82 12.10 -10.97 -5.96
CA VAL A 82 12.09 -9.99 -7.04
C VAL A 82 13.30 -10.27 -7.94
N SER A 83 13.08 -11.03 -9.01
CA SER A 83 14.05 -11.19 -10.09
C SER A 83 13.94 -10.01 -11.06
N GLY A 84 14.92 -9.10 -11.01
CA GLY A 84 15.23 -8.13 -12.08
C GLY A 84 14.45 -6.81 -12.06
N GLN A 85 15.19 -5.71 -11.87
CA GLN A 85 15.04 -4.53 -12.72
C GLN A 85 15.98 -4.67 -13.91
#